data_AF-A0A953UZ94-F1
#
_entry.id   AF-A0A953UZ94-F1
#
_cell.length_a   1.000
_cell.length_b   1.000
_cell.length_c   1.000
_cell.angle_alpha   90.00
_cell.angle_beta   90.00
_cell.angle_gamma   90.00
#
_symmetry.space_group_name_H-M   'P 1'
#
loop_
_entity.id
_entity.type
_entity.pdbx_description
1 polymer ?
#
loop_
_entity_poly.entity_id
_entity_poly.type
_entity_poly.pdbx_seq_one_letter_code
_entity_poly.pdbx_strand_id
1 'polypeptide(L)'
;MPNNVQIAPADGKLGVLIPGIGAVSTTFIAGVEAIKRGTAQPIGSLTQLSTIRLGKRTDDRSPMIKDFVPLAGLNDLVFGGWDIYEDTAYEAAVNAKVLEKAQLDELKGPLSAIKPMKAVFDPEYIRRINGPNVKEAKTKMDKADMLMEDIEQFRKTNNTSRNVMIWCASTEVFHRPAAVHKTLKDFECGLMQNDPEIAPSQIYAYAALKSGIPFANGAPNLTTDTPALLELARERNVPICGKDFKTGQTFMKTLIAPGLKARMLGISGWFSTNILGNRDGEVLEDPGSFKTKEETKLSSLDQILQPKLYPQLYKDLYHAVRINYYPPRGDSKEGWDNIDIFGWLGYPMQIKIDFLCRDSILAAPLVLDLVLFMDLAQRCGMRGIQEWLSFYFKAPMTAPGLYPEHDIFIQLMKLKNTLRWMRGEDLITHLGLEYYD
;
A
#
# COMPACT_ATOMS: atom_id res chain seq x y z
N MET A 1 27.85 19.00 -4.74
CA MET A 1 26.64 18.17 -4.60
C MET A 1 27.08 16.84 -4.02
N PRO A 2 26.40 16.26 -3.00
CA PRO A 2 26.75 14.92 -2.55
C PRO A 2 26.60 13.98 -3.76
N ASN A 3 27.56 13.06 -3.93
CA ASN A 3 27.63 12.12 -5.05
C ASN A 3 26.25 11.58 -5.41
N ASN A 4 25.83 11.74 -6.67
CA ASN A 4 24.54 11.28 -7.17
C ASN A 4 24.29 9.82 -6.75
N VAL A 5 23.06 9.49 -6.38
CA VAL A 5 22.66 8.11 -6.09
C VAL A 5 22.96 7.27 -7.34
N GLN A 6 23.78 6.23 -7.19
CA GLN A 6 24.02 5.30 -8.29
C GLN A 6 22.78 4.40 -8.43
N ILE A 7 22.01 4.61 -9.50
CA ILE A 7 20.81 3.82 -9.79
C ILE A 7 21.20 2.70 -10.74
N ALA A 8 21.14 1.44 -10.28
CA ALA A 8 21.30 0.30 -11.19
C ALA A 8 20.22 0.31 -12.29
N PRO A 9 20.52 -0.13 -13.52
CA PRO A 9 19.56 -0.12 -14.62
C PRO A 9 18.36 -1.04 -14.33
N ALA A 10 17.22 -0.73 -14.94
CA ALA A 10 16.01 -1.54 -14.83
C ALA A 10 15.97 -2.70 -15.83
N ASP A 11 17.10 -3.39 -16.01
CA ASP A 11 17.26 -4.44 -17.02
C ASP A 11 16.57 -5.74 -16.60
N GLY A 12 16.18 -6.53 -17.61
CA GLY A 12 15.53 -7.83 -17.44
C GLY A 12 14.13 -7.76 -16.84
N LYS A 13 13.50 -8.94 -16.72
CA LYS A 13 12.14 -9.06 -16.20
C LYS A 13 12.08 -8.76 -14.70
N LEU A 14 11.04 -8.03 -14.30
CA LEU A 14 10.69 -7.75 -12.92
C LEU A 14 9.52 -8.66 -12.51
N GLY A 15 9.78 -9.57 -11.58
CA GLY A 15 8.77 -10.41 -10.96
C GLY A 15 7.95 -9.64 -9.92
N VAL A 16 6.63 -9.77 -9.99
CA VAL A 16 5.70 -9.20 -9.03
C VAL A 16 4.99 -10.35 -8.32
N LEU A 17 5.38 -10.56 -7.07
CA LEU A 17 4.91 -11.65 -6.22
C LEU A 17 3.81 -11.15 -5.28
N ILE A 18 2.61 -11.72 -5.39
CA ILE A 18 1.42 -11.17 -4.75
C ILE A 18 0.76 -12.21 -3.84
N PRO A 19 0.95 -12.14 -2.52
CA PRO A 19 0.06 -12.82 -1.58
C PRO A 19 -1.35 -12.22 -1.70
N GLY A 20 -2.32 -13.03 -2.10
CA GLY A 20 -3.71 -12.68 -2.37
C GLY A 20 -3.98 -12.39 -3.85
N ILE A 21 -4.48 -13.37 -4.59
CA ILE A 21 -5.00 -13.24 -5.97
C ILE A 21 -6.51 -12.94 -5.91
N GLY A 22 -6.85 -11.81 -5.27
CA GLY A 22 -8.21 -11.32 -5.08
C GLY A 22 -8.56 -10.08 -5.93
N ALA A 23 -9.57 -9.33 -5.51
CA ALA A 23 -10.13 -8.21 -6.29
C ALA A 23 -9.09 -7.14 -6.68
N VAL A 24 -8.28 -6.68 -5.73
CA VAL A 24 -7.26 -5.64 -5.97
C VAL A 24 -6.17 -6.13 -6.94
N SER A 25 -5.62 -7.31 -6.69
CA SER A 25 -4.50 -7.84 -7.49
C SER A 25 -4.93 -8.24 -8.90
N THR A 26 -6.10 -8.88 -9.05
CA THR A 26 -6.63 -9.21 -10.38
C THR A 26 -6.99 -7.95 -11.18
N THR A 27 -7.54 -6.92 -10.54
CA THR A 27 -7.79 -5.61 -11.19
C THR A 27 -6.49 -4.95 -11.63
N PHE A 28 -5.45 -5.00 -10.79
CA PHE A 28 -4.11 -4.51 -11.12
C PHE A 28 -3.50 -5.24 -12.32
N ILE A 29 -3.48 -6.58 -12.30
CA ILE A 29 -2.92 -7.39 -13.38
C ILE A 29 -3.70 -7.15 -14.69
N ALA A 30 -5.02 -7.20 -14.64
CA ALA A 30 -5.87 -6.94 -15.81
C ALA A 30 -5.65 -5.53 -16.36
N GLY A 31 -5.53 -4.51 -15.49
CA GLY A 31 -5.22 -3.14 -15.89
C GLY A 31 -3.88 -3.04 -16.63
N VAL A 32 -2.83 -3.66 -16.10
CA VAL A 32 -1.50 -3.69 -16.76
C VAL A 32 -1.58 -4.39 -18.11
N GLU A 33 -2.23 -5.54 -18.21
CA GLU A 33 -2.36 -6.28 -19.47
C GLU A 33 -3.17 -5.52 -20.53
N ALA A 34 -4.21 -4.78 -20.13
CA ALA A 34 -4.95 -3.89 -21.02
C ALA A 34 -4.09 -2.73 -21.53
N ILE A 35 -3.28 -2.12 -20.65
CA ILE A 35 -2.37 -1.03 -21.03
C ILE A 35 -1.29 -1.53 -22.00
N LYS A 36 -0.70 -2.71 -21.76
CA LYS A 36 0.27 -3.34 -22.68
C LYS A 36 -0.29 -3.53 -24.08
N ARG A 37 -1.60 -3.81 -24.19
CA ARG A 37 -2.32 -4.00 -25.46
C ARG A 37 -2.82 -2.71 -26.10
N GLY A 38 -2.65 -1.56 -25.42
CA GLY A 38 -3.16 -0.27 -25.89
C GLY A 38 -4.68 -0.11 -25.81
N THR A 39 -5.39 -0.99 -25.07
CA THR A 39 -6.86 -0.91 -24.91
C THR A 39 -7.30 -0.11 -23.68
N ALA A 40 -6.36 0.31 -22.83
CA ALA A 40 -6.62 1.13 -21.66
C ALA A 40 -5.48 2.13 -21.37
N GLN A 41 -5.76 3.12 -20.53
CA GLN A 41 -4.80 4.11 -20.03
C GLN A 41 -4.54 3.90 -18.52
N PRO A 42 -3.32 4.18 -18.01
CA PRO A 42 -2.95 3.99 -16.60
C PRO A 42 -3.49 5.12 -15.69
N ILE A 43 -4.78 5.41 -15.77
CA ILE A 43 -5.42 6.48 -14.99
C ILE A 43 -5.30 6.20 -13.49
N GLY A 44 -4.88 7.20 -12.73
CA GLY A 44 -4.65 7.10 -11.29
C GLY A 44 -3.21 6.72 -10.91
N SER A 45 -2.39 6.26 -11.84
CA SER A 45 -0.97 5.97 -11.58
C SER A 45 -0.11 7.22 -11.70
N LEU A 46 0.57 7.57 -10.61
CA LEU A 46 1.48 8.71 -10.56
C LEU A 46 2.75 8.43 -11.37
N THR A 47 3.28 7.21 -11.32
CA THR A 47 4.48 6.85 -12.09
C THR A 47 4.26 6.96 -13.59
N GLN A 48 3.06 6.60 -14.07
CA GLN A 48 2.77 6.51 -15.49
C GLN A 48 2.28 7.82 -16.11
N LEU A 49 1.52 8.64 -15.37
CA LEU A 49 0.86 9.84 -15.91
C LEU A 49 1.30 11.17 -15.29
N SER A 50 1.97 11.19 -14.13
CA SER A 50 2.34 12.45 -13.49
C SER A 50 3.64 13.00 -14.07
N THR A 51 3.73 14.34 -14.12
CA THR A 51 4.97 15.06 -14.42
C THR A 51 5.68 15.51 -13.14
N ILE A 52 6.97 15.80 -13.27
CA ILE A 52 7.79 16.34 -12.21
C ILE A 52 8.50 17.60 -12.67
N ARG A 53 8.17 18.75 -12.07
CA ARG A 53 8.87 20.02 -12.37
C ARG A 53 10.32 19.95 -11.92
N LEU A 54 11.24 20.37 -12.78
CA LEU A 54 12.66 20.51 -12.49
C LEU A 54 13.05 21.99 -12.62
N GLY A 55 13.87 22.50 -11.71
CA GLY A 55 14.29 23.92 -11.74
C GLY A 55 13.13 24.91 -11.65
N LYS A 56 13.29 26.05 -12.34
CA LYS A 56 12.39 27.19 -12.30
C LYS A 56 11.12 26.94 -13.10
N ARG A 57 10.04 27.61 -12.73
CA ARG A 57 8.73 27.56 -13.45
C ARG A 57 8.85 28.07 -14.89
N THR A 58 9.79 28.95 -15.16
CA THR A 58 10.07 29.54 -16.47
C THR A 58 10.86 28.64 -17.40
N ASP A 59 11.49 27.58 -16.87
CA ASP A 59 12.35 26.69 -17.66
C ASP A 59 11.55 25.64 -18.45
N ASP A 60 10.24 25.54 -18.18
CA ASP A 60 9.31 24.56 -18.78
C ASP A 60 9.79 23.09 -18.71
N ARG A 61 10.63 22.77 -17.72
CA ARG A 61 11.13 21.40 -17.49
C ARG A 61 10.15 20.62 -16.63
N SER A 62 9.17 19.98 -17.25
CA SER A 62 8.20 19.11 -16.55
C SER A 62 8.09 17.73 -17.20
N PRO A 63 9.17 16.93 -17.26
CA PRO A 63 9.12 15.58 -17.82
C PRO A 63 8.12 14.69 -17.06
N MET A 64 7.65 13.64 -17.73
CA MET A 64 6.91 12.57 -17.06
C MET A 64 7.84 11.85 -16.07
N ILE A 65 7.30 11.37 -14.95
CA ILE A 65 8.10 10.67 -13.94
C ILE A 65 8.78 9.43 -14.54
N LYS A 66 8.06 8.64 -15.34
CA LYS A 66 8.60 7.47 -16.06
C LYS A 66 9.74 7.78 -17.03
N ASP A 67 9.84 9.02 -17.52
CA ASP A 67 10.92 9.46 -18.42
C ASP A 67 12.08 10.12 -17.64
N PHE A 68 11.86 10.47 -16.36
CA PHE A 68 12.83 11.13 -15.50
C PHE A 68 13.66 10.16 -14.66
N VAL A 69 13.02 9.13 -14.09
CA VAL A 69 13.68 8.05 -13.33
C VAL A 69 13.57 6.73 -14.07
N PRO A 70 14.61 5.87 -14.04
CA PRO A 70 14.60 4.62 -14.81
C PRO A 70 13.72 3.57 -14.13
N LEU A 71 12.42 3.57 -14.42
CA LEU A 71 11.47 2.56 -13.94
C LEU A 71 11.46 1.33 -14.85
N ALA A 72 11.08 0.17 -14.32
CA ALA A 72 10.86 -1.01 -15.16
C ALA A 72 9.71 -0.76 -16.15
N GLY A 73 9.86 -1.23 -17.39
CA GLY A 73 8.81 -1.15 -18.39
C GLY A 73 7.64 -2.07 -18.01
N LEU A 74 6.41 -1.69 -18.38
CA LEU A 74 5.25 -2.53 -18.10
C LEU A 74 5.38 -3.91 -18.76
N ASN A 75 5.96 -3.99 -19.96
CA ASN A 75 6.22 -5.24 -20.68
C ASN A 75 7.22 -6.18 -19.96
N ASP A 76 8.02 -5.66 -19.04
CA ASP A 76 8.98 -6.45 -18.27
C ASP A 76 8.37 -7.05 -16.99
N LEU A 77 7.13 -6.65 -16.64
CA LEU A 77 6.43 -7.17 -15.47
C LEU A 77 5.92 -8.59 -15.72
N VAL A 78 6.27 -9.50 -14.82
CA VAL A 78 5.77 -10.88 -14.76
C VAL A 78 5.11 -11.13 -13.41
N PHE A 79 3.91 -11.70 -13.43
CA PHE A 79 3.09 -11.85 -12.23
C PHE A 79 3.09 -13.29 -11.71
N GLY A 80 3.14 -13.44 -10.40
CA GLY A 80 2.91 -14.69 -9.68
C GLY A 80 2.38 -14.39 -8.28
N GLY A 81 1.87 -15.39 -7.59
CA GLY A 81 1.37 -15.16 -6.25
C GLY A 81 0.74 -16.38 -5.61
N TRP A 82 0.15 -16.14 -4.45
CA TRP A 82 -0.43 -17.18 -3.60
C TRP A 82 -1.86 -16.82 -3.26
N ASP A 83 -2.72 -17.82 -3.16
CA ASP A 83 -4.08 -17.64 -2.66
C ASP A 83 -4.55 -18.94 -1.99
N ILE A 84 -5.51 -18.83 -1.06
CA ILE A 84 -6.15 -19.99 -0.43
C ILE A 84 -7.17 -20.64 -1.37
N TYR A 85 -7.56 -19.97 -2.44
CA TYR A 85 -8.37 -20.51 -3.53
C TYR A 85 -7.49 -20.97 -4.70
N GLU A 86 -8.00 -21.90 -5.50
CA GLU A 86 -7.31 -22.44 -6.69
C GLU A 86 -7.65 -21.68 -7.97
N ASP A 87 -8.61 -20.74 -7.91
CA ASP A 87 -9.05 -19.90 -9.02
C ASP A 87 -7.85 -19.22 -9.69
N THR A 88 -7.76 -19.33 -11.01
CA THR A 88 -6.84 -18.51 -11.81
C THR A 88 -7.13 -17.03 -11.62
N ALA A 89 -6.17 -16.15 -11.94
CA ALA A 89 -6.41 -14.70 -11.85
C ALA A 89 -7.60 -14.25 -12.72
N TYR A 90 -7.90 -14.96 -13.82
CA TYR A 90 -9.11 -14.71 -14.61
C TYR A 90 -10.39 -15.06 -13.85
N GLU A 91 -10.48 -16.27 -13.28
CA GLU A 91 -11.66 -16.71 -12.53
C GLU A 91 -11.89 -15.84 -11.30
N ALA A 92 -10.82 -15.51 -10.57
CA ALA A 92 -10.87 -14.58 -9.46
C ALA A 92 -11.34 -13.18 -9.88
N ALA A 93 -10.91 -12.66 -11.04
CA ALA A 93 -11.37 -11.38 -11.57
C ALA A 93 -12.87 -11.39 -11.90
N VAL A 94 -13.35 -12.46 -12.55
CA VAL A 94 -14.77 -12.64 -12.89
C VAL A 94 -15.62 -12.72 -11.61
N ASN A 95 -15.14 -13.46 -10.61
CA ASN A 95 -15.82 -13.61 -9.32
C ASN A 95 -15.84 -12.29 -8.53
N ALA A 96 -14.78 -11.48 -8.63
CA ALA A 96 -14.68 -10.18 -7.96
C ALA A 96 -15.65 -9.13 -8.51
N LYS A 97 -16.09 -9.25 -9.77
CA LYS A 97 -17.05 -8.35 -10.44
C LYS A 97 -16.66 -6.86 -10.37
N VAL A 98 -15.36 -6.58 -10.42
CA VAL A 98 -14.82 -5.21 -10.46
C VAL A 98 -14.84 -4.66 -11.90
N LEU A 99 -14.31 -5.45 -12.83
CA LEU A 99 -14.21 -5.14 -14.25
C LEU A 99 -15.35 -5.80 -15.02
N GLU A 100 -15.73 -5.18 -16.14
CA GLU A 100 -16.76 -5.71 -17.03
C GLU A 100 -16.28 -7.02 -17.66
N LYS A 101 -17.18 -8.00 -17.77
CA LYS A 101 -16.84 -9.33 -18.29
C LYS A 101 -16.25 -9.27 -19.70
N ALA A 102 -16.80 -8.44 -20.59
CA ALA A 102 -16.30 -8.29 -21.96
C ALA A 102 -14.83 -7.83 -21.99
N GLN A 103 -14.45 -6.93 -21.08
CA GLN A 103 -13.06 -6.49 -20.94
C GLN A 103 -12.16 -7.61 -20.40
N LEU A 104 -12.65 -8.41 -19.45
CA LEU A 104 -11.92 -9.57 -18.93
C LEU A 104 -11.75 -10.67 -19.98
N ASP A 105 -12.75 -10.89 -20.83
CA ASP A 105 -12.72 -11.91 -21.90
C ASP A 105 -11.57 -11.62 -22.90
N GLU A 106 -11.33 -10.34 -23.23
CA GLU A 106 -10.18 -9.93 -24.04
C GLU A 106 -8.84 -10.29 -23.39
N LEU A 107 -8.78 -10.25 -22.05
CA LEU A 107 -7.57 -10.47 -21.24
C LEU A 107 -7.48 -11.90 -20.69
N LYS A 108 -8.37 -12.80 -21.11
CA LYS A 108 -8.47 -14.16 -20.55
C LYS A 108 -7.16 -14.94 -20.63
N GLY A 109 -6.48 -14.90 -21.78
CA GLY A 109 -5.20 -15.60 -21.99
C GLY A 109 -4.15 -15.32 -20.90
N PRO A 110 -3.66 -14.08 -20.76
CA PRO A 110 -2.67 -13.74 -19.74
C PRO A 110 -3.17 -13.92 -18.31
N LEU A 111 -4.46 -13.66 -18.02
CA LEU A 111 -5.01 -13.82 -16.67
C LEU A 111 -5.15 -15.30 -16.26
N SER A 112 -5.60 -16.19 -17.16
CA SER A 112 -5.71 -17.63 -16.91
C SER A 112 -4.35 -18.33 -16.78
N ALA A 113 -3.28 -17.73 -17.31
CA ALA A 113 -1.93 -18.25 -17.15
C ALA A 113 -1.41 -18.10 -15.70
N ILE A 114 -1.99 -17.19 -14.91
CA ILE A 114 -1.59 -16.94 -13.53
C ILE A 114 -2.43 -17.84 -12.61
N LYS A 115 -1.83 -18.95 -12.18
CA LYS A 115 -2.40 -19.87 -11.20
C LYS A 115 -1.78 -19.59 -9.83
N PRO A 116 -2.59 -19.40 -8.76
CA PRO A 116 -2.06 -19.16 -7.43
C PRO A 116 -1.32 -20.39 -6.89
N MET A 117 -0.15 -20.16 -6.32
CA MET A 117 0.56 -21.13 -5.49
C MET A 117 -0.17 -21.33 -4.15
N LYS A 118 0.05 -22.47 -3.49
CA LYS A 118 -0.52 -22.76 -2.16
C LYS A 118 -0.12 -21.70 -1.14
N ALA A 119 -1.09 -21.09 -0.45
CA ALA A 119 -0.84 -20.01 0.49
C ALA A 119 -0.49 -20.50 1.90
N VAL A 120 0.33 -19.73 2.63
CA VAL A 120 0.35 -19.79 4.09
C VAL A 120 -0.91 -19.12 4.63
N PHE A 121 -1.69 -19.86 5.40
CA PHE A 121 -2.98 -19.42 5.96
C PHE A 121 -3.11 -19.91 7.41
N ASP A 122 -3.78 -19.09 8.22
CA ASP A 122 -4.10 -19.38 9.62
C ASP A 122 -5.49 -18.81 9.96
N PRO A 123 -6.49 -19.68 10.26
CA PRO A 123 -7.86 -19.24 10.53
C PRO A 123 -8.00 -18.41 11.80
N GLU A 124 -7.03 -18.46 12.74
CA GLU A 124 -7.06 -17.60 13.93
C GLU A 124 -6.84 -16.13 13.56
N TYR A 125 -6.05 -15.88 12.52
CA TYR A 125 -5.77 -14.55 11.99
C TYR A 125 -6.80 -14.08 10.97
N ILE A 126 -7.48 -14.99 10.28
CA ILE A 126 -8.48 -14.67 9.27
C ILE A 126 -9.66 -15.67 9.38
N ARG A 127 -10.69 -15.29 10.12
CA ARG A 127 -11.74 -16.24 10.60
C ARG A 127 -12.90 -16.48 9.64
N ARG A 128 -13.16 -15.53 8.74
CA ARG A 128 -14.38 -15.51 7.91
C ARG A 128 -14.26 -16.25 6.59
N ILE A 129 -13.04 -16.57 6.16
CA ILE A 129 -12.78 -17.25 4.90
C ILE A 129 -11.97 -18.51 5.13
N ASN A 130 -12.08 -19.47 4.22
CA ASN A 130 -11.25 -20.66 4.15
C ASN A 130 -11.14 -21.10 2.69
N GLY A 131 -10.11 -21.88 2.35
CA GLY A 131 -9.90 -22.36 1.00
C GLY A 131 -9.01 -23.61 0.95
N PRO A 132 -9.09 -24.39 -0.14
CA PRO A 132 -8.37 -25.67 -0.26
C PRO A 132 -6.88 -25.53 -0.59
N ASN A 133 -6.43 -24.36 -1.07
CA ASN A 133 -5.07 -24.15 -1.61
C ASN A 133 -4.09 -23.67 -0.53
N VAL A 134 -3.92 -24.46 0.55
CA VAL A 134 -3.13 -24.07 1.72
C VAL A 134 -1.85 -24.93 1.85
N LYS A 135 -0.75 -24.31 2.31
CA LYS A 135 0.50 -25.02 2.63
C LYS A 135 0.36 -25.81 3.92
N GLU A 136 0.68 -27.09 3.85
CA GLU A 136 0.77 -28.00 4.99
C GLU A 136 2.24 -28.23 5.35
N ALA A 137 2.61 -27.93 6.58
CA ALA A 137 3.96 -28.17 7.12
C ALA A 137 3.91 -28.28 8.64
N LYS A 138 4.97 -28.83 9.26
CA LYS A 138 5.02 -29.06 10.71
C LYS A 138 5.22 -27.77 11.49
N THR A 139 6.06 -26.87 10.98
CA THR A 139 6.41 -25.60 11.64
C THR A 139 6.12 -24.39 10.74
N LYS A 140 5.97 -23.21 11.35
CA LYS A 140 5.92 -21.93 10.62
C LYS A 140 7.23 -21.64 9.89
N MET A 141 8.37 -22.13 10.40
CA MET A 141 9.64 -22.09 9.67
C MET A 141 9.60 -22.94 8.40
N ASP A 142 9.09 -24.18 8.45
CA ASP A 142 8.94 -25.01 7.25
C ASP A 142 8.05 -24.32 6.20
N LYS A 143 6.99 -23.62 6.65
CA LYS A 143 6.15 -22.81 5.75
C LYS A 143 6.92 -21.64 5.13
N ALA A 144 7.83 -21.00 5.88
CA ALA A 144 8.71 -19.95 5.36
C ALA A 144 9.68 -20.52 4.31
N ASP A 145 10.27 -21.68 4.57
CA ASP A 145 11.17 -22.36 3.64
C ASP A 145 10.45 -22.72 2.33
N MET A 146 9.23 -23.27 2.41
CA MET A 146 8.39 -23.52 1.24
C MET A 146 8.05 -22.24 0.44
N LEU A 147 7.92 -21.08 1.10
CA LEU A 147 7.73 -19.81 0.39
C LEU A 147 9.02 -19.35 -0.30
N MET A 148 10.18 -19.53 0.32
CA MET A 148 11.47 -19.23 -0.31
C MET A 148 11.75 -20.15 -1.50
N GLU A 149 11.33 -21.42 -1.44
CA GLU A 149 11.37 -22.35 -2.58
C GLU A 149 10.46 -21.90 -3.73
N ASP A 150 9.21 -21.51 -3.43
CA ASP A 150 8.28 -20.96 -4.43
C ASP A 150 8.87 -19.73 -5.13
N ILE A 151 9.47 -18.82 -4.35
CA ILE A 151 10.14 -17.61 -4.86
C ILE A 151 11.26 -18.00 -5.83
N GLU A 152 12.12 -18.93 -5.45
CA GLU A 152 13.25 -19.36 -6.28
C GLU A 152 12.78 -20.10 -7.55
N GLN A 153 11.75 -20.94 -7.42
CA GLN A 153 11.16 -21.62 -8.56
C GLN A 153 10.49 -20.62 -9.53
N PHE A 154 9.80 -19.61 -9.01
CA PHE A 154 9.22 -18.54 -9.82
C PHE A 154 10.30 -17.78 -10.59
N ARG A 155 11.43 -17.45 -9.93
CA ARG A 155 12.59 -16.79 -10.56
C ARG A 155 13.15 -17.59 -11.72
N LYS A 156 13.41 -18.89 -11.50
CA LYS A 156 13.95 -19.78 -12.54
C LYS A 156 12.99 -19.96 -13.72
N THR A 157 11.71 -20.21 -13.42
CA THR A 157 10.69 -20.50 -14.44
C THR A 157 10.40 -19.29 -15.32
N ASN A 158 10.40 -18.09 -14.74
CA ASN A 158 10.05 -16.85 -15.45
C ASN A 158 11.26 -16.05 -15.92
N ASN A 159 12.48 -16.49 -15.58
CA ASN A 159 13.74 -15.80 -15.81
C ASN A 159 13.71 -14.35 -15.29
N THR A 160 13.23 -14.16 -14.06
CA THR A 160 13.18 -12.83 -13.43
C THR A 160 14.53 -12.47 -12.81
N SER A 161 15.02 -11.29 -13.17
CA SER A 161 16.29 -10.75 -12.67
C SER A 161 16.12 -10.08 -11.30
N ARG A 162 14.92 -9.53 -11.08
CA ARG A 162 14.53 -8.75 -9.91
C ARG A 162 13.12 -9.14 -9.54
N ASN A 163 12.77 -9.02 -8.26
CA ASN A 163 11.42 -9.29 -7.78
C ASN A 163 11.00 -8.26 -6.73
N VAL A 164 9.71 -8.01 -6.63
CA VAL A 164 9.08 -7.24 -5.55
C VAL A 164 7.90 -8.05 -5.03
N MET A 165 7.71 -8.07 -3.71
CA MET A 165 6.52 -8.64 -3.08
C MET A 165 5.58 -7.52 -2.61
N ILE A 166 4.29 -7.65 -2.92
CA ILE A 166 3.27 -6.72 -2.48
C ILE A 166 2.07 -7.47 -1.90
N TRP A 167 1.77 -7.22 -0.63
CA TRP A 167 0.67 -7.88 0.07
C TRP A 167 -0.68 -7.29 -0.36
N CYS A 168 -1.52 -8.11 -0.98
CA CYS A 168 -2.89 -7.77 -1.39
C CYS A 168 -3.92 -8.76 -0.81
N ALA A 169 -3.52 -9.61 0.14
CA ALA A 169 -4.39 -10.57 0.80
C ALA A 169 -5.21 -9.90 1.93
N SER A 170 -6.15 -10.66 2.47
CA SER A 170 -7.10 -10.21 3.49
C SER A 170 -6.43 -9.58 4.71
N THR A 171 -7.17 -8.64 5.32
CA THR A 171 -6.78 -8.03 6.59
C THR A 171 -6.80 -9.09 7.69
N GLU A 172 -5.71 -9.19 8.45
CA GLU A 172 -5.57 -10.07 9.61
C GLU A 172 -6.16 -9.39 10.86
N VAL A 173 -6.61 -10.21 11.83
CA VAL A 173 -7.08 -9.70 13.12
C VAL A 173 -6.04 -8.82 13.80
N PHE A 174 -6.52 -7.83 14.57
CA PHE A 174 -5.65 -6.91 15.27
C PHE A 174 -4.74 -7.63 16.27
N HIS A 175 -3.45 -7.35 16.17
CA HIS A 175 -2.44 -7.89 17.06
C HIS A 175 -1.38 -6.82 17.39
N ARG A 176 -0.73 -6.94 18.54
CA ARG A 176 0.32 -6.01 18.99
C ARG A 176 1.68 -6.71 19.01
N PRO A 177 2.79 -5.98 18.85
CA PRO A 177 4.11 -6.58 19.04
C PRO A 177 4.22 -7.32 20.37
N ALA A 178 4.86 -8.48 20.33
CA ALA A 178 4.96 -9.46 21.42
C ALA A 178 6.45 -9.80 21.65
N ALA A 179 6.75 -10.66 22.62
CA ALA A 179 8.14 -11.02 22.92
C ALA A 179 8.87 -11.63 21.71
N VAL A 180 8.18 -12.47 20.93
CA VAL A 180 8.70 -13.11 19.71
C VAL A 180 9.12 -12.11 18.62
N HIS A 181 8.61 -10.87 18.67
CA HIS A 181 8.85 -9.83 17.67
C HIS A 181 10.06 -8.93 17.98
N LYS A 182 10.75 -9.15 19.11
CA LYS A 182 11.79 -8.23 19.62
C LYS A 182 13.11 -8.30 18.87
N THR A 183 13.59 -9.50 18.54
CA THR A 183 14.85 -9.72 17.85
C THR A 183 14.66 -10.74 16.75
N LEU A 184 15.51 -10.69 15.71
CA LEU A 184 15.46 -11.69 14.64
C LEU A 184 15.60 -13.13 15.19
N LYS A 185 16.45 -13.32 16.20
CA LYS A 185 16.65 -14.62 16.85
C LYS A 185 15.38 -15.14 17.53
N ASP A 186 14.68 -14.28 18.27
CA ASP A 186 13.43 -14.65 18.94
C ASP A 186 12.36 -15.00 17.90
N PHE A 187 12.30 -14.24 16.81
CA PHE A 187 11.35 -14.46 15.72
C PHE A 187 11.59 -15.80 15.01
N GLU A 188 12.84 -16.12 14.67
CA GLU A 188 13.21 -17.40 14.05
C GLU A 188 12.95 -18.59 14.99
N CYS A 189 13.21 -18.43 16.29
CA CYS A 189 12.85 -19.42 17.31
C CYS A 189 11.33 -19.64 17.34
N GLY A 190 10.54 -18.57 17.32
CA GLY A 190 9.08 -18.64 17.28
C GLY A 190 8.55 -19.31 16.02
N LEU A 191 9.17 -19.08 14.85
CA LEU A 191 8.83 -19.78 13.62
C LEU A 191 9.03 -21.31 13.76
N MET A 192 10.13 -21.74 14.36
CA MET A 192 10.41 -23.16 14.60
C MET A 192 9.46 -23.79 15.64
N GLN A 193 8.99 -23.00 16.61
CA GLN A 193 8.13 -23.44 17.71
C GLN A 193 6.63 -23.24 17.46
N ASN A 194 6.23 -22.78 16.27
CA ASN A 194 4.84 -22.43 15.95
C ASN A 194 4.24 -21.38 16.89
N ASP A 195 5.03 -20.38 17.30
CA ASP A 195 4.55 -19.33 18.20
C ASP A 195 3.27 -18.69 17.63
N PRO A 196 2.15 -18.70 18.39
CA PRO A 196 0.85 -18.25 17.89
C PRO A 196 0.84 -16.76 17.54
N GLU A 197 1.74 -15.94 18.08
CA GLU A 197 1.82 -14.50 17.87
C GLU A 197 2.44 -14.13 16.50
N ILE A 198 2.97 -15.11 15.75
CA ILE A 198 3.47 -14.90 14.38
C ILE A 198 2.37 -15.09 13.35
N ALA A 199 1.96 -14.02 12.67
CA ALA A 199 0.92 -14.01 11.65
C ALA A 199 1.40 -14.54 10.28
N PRO A 200 0.51 -15.07 9.42
CA PRO A 200 0.84 -15.43 8.03
C PRO A 200 1.59 -14.33 7.28
N SER A 201 1.14 -13.08 7.34
CA SER A 201 1.79 -11.95 6.65
C SER A 201 3.26 -11.77 7.03
N GLN A 202 3.59 -12.05 8.28
CA GLN A 202 4.97 -11.96 8.78
C GLN A 202 5.85 -13.09 8.26
N ILE A 203 5.28 -14.28 8.01
CA ILE A 203 5.99 -15.41 7.39
C ILE A 203 6.33 -15.07 5.92
N TYR A 204 5.40 -14.47 5.18
CA TYR A 204 5.68 -13.97 3.82
C TYR A 204 6.73 -12.86 3.82
N ALA A 205 6.62 -11.89 4.75
CA ALA A 205 7.60 -10.83 4.88
C ALA A 205 8.99 -11.39 5.20
N TYR A 206 9.10 -12.32 6.15
CA TYR A 206 10.36 -12.99 6.46
C TYR A 206 10.96 -13.71 5.25
N ALA A 207 10.16 -14.50 4.51
CA ALA A 207 10.61 -15.19 3.30
C ALA A 207 11.09 -14.22 2.20
N ALA A 208 10.37 -13.12 1.99
CA ALA A 208 10.76 -12.08 1.04
C ALA A 208 12.09 -11.42 1.45
N LEU A 209 12.21 -11.00 2.72
CA LEU A 209 13.41 -10.32 3.22
C LEU A 209 14.64 -11.24 3.21
N LYS A 210 14.49 -12.52 3.59
CA LYS A 210 15.56 -13.53 3.48
C LYS A 210 16.00 -13.75 2.03
N SER A 211 15.06 -13.67 1.09
CA SER A 211 15.31 -13.78 -0.36
C SER A 211 15.85 -12.50 -0.99
N GLY A 212 16.03 -11.42 -0.22
CA GLY A 212 16.50 -10.13 -0.75
C GLY A 212 15.44 -9.38 -1.58
N ILE A 213 14.16 -9.62 -1.33
CA ILE A 213 13.04 -9.10 -2.12
C ILE A 213 12.34 -7.96 -1.36
N PRO A 214 12.25 -6.75 -1.94
CA PRO A 214 11.44 -5.65 -1.42
C PRO A 214 10.03 -6.07 -1.06
N PHE A 215 9.51 -5.57 0.06
CA PHE A 215 8.17 -5.90 0.55
C PHE A 215 7.32 -4.66 0.80
N ALA A 216 6.13 -4.60 0.18
CA ALA A 216 5.13 -3.57 0.42
C ALA A 216 3.88 -4.16 1.07
N ASN A 217 3.45 -3.62 2.22
CA ASN A 217 2.25 -4.06 2.91
C ASN A 217 1.01 -3.24 2.49
N GLY A 218 0.12 -3.82 1.69
CA GLY A 218 -1.13 -3.18 1.27
C GLY A 218 -2.28 -3.24 2.27
N ALA A 219 -2.16 -4.03 3.35
CA ALA A 219 -3.17 -4.21 4.39
C ALA A 219 -2.75 -3.53 5.71
N PRO A 220 -3.65 -3.31 6.69
CA PRO A 220 -3.30 -2.68 7.96
C PRO A 220 -2.62 -3.62 8.96
N ASN A 221 -2.28 -4.84 8.55
CA ASN A 221 -1.74 -5.92 9.39
C ASN A 221 -0.42 -5.53 10.10
N LEU A 222 -0.16 -6.09 11.28
CA LEU A 222 1.18 -6.03 11.88
C LEU A 222 2.08 -7.01 11.12
N THR A 223 2.90 -6.49 10.21
CA THR A 223 3.71 -7.30 9.28
C THR A 223 5.18 -6.97 9.45
N THR A 224 5.76 -6.13 8.58
CA THR A 224 7.18 -5.72 8.64
C THR A 224 7.47 -4.70 9.74
N ASP A 225 6.44 -4.07 10.31
CA ASP A 225 6.52 -3.06 11.36
C ASP A 225 6.75 -3.67 12.76
N THR A 226 7.62 -4.69 12.83
CA THR A 226 8.11 -5.31 14.07
C THR A 226 9.63 -5.14 14.19
N PRO A 227 10.20 -4.96 15.40
CA PRO A 227 11.64 -4.80 15.57
C PRO A 227 12.49 -5.85 14.85
N ALA A 228 12.13 -7.13 14.96
CA ALA A 228 12.82 -8.24 14.29
C ALA A 228 12.86 -8.13 12.76
N LEU A 229 11.74 -7.80 12.12
CA LEU A 229 11.67 -7.71 10.65
C LEU A 229 12.23 -6.37 10.13
N LEU A 230 12.16 -5.29 10.91
CA LEU A 230 12.85 -4.04 10.62
C LEU A 230 14.38 -4.22 10.65
N GLU A 231 14.90 -4.98 11.62
CA GLU A 231 16.31 -5.36 11.72
C GLU A 231 16.72 -6.18 10.48
N LEU A 232 15.99 -7.25 10.18
CA LEU A 232 16.26 -8.11 9.03
C LEU A 232 16.29 -7.35 7.69
N ALA A 233 15.33 -6.44 7.46
CA ALA A 233 15.29 -5.63 6.25
C ALA A 233 16.54 -4.73 6.12
N ARG A 234 17.05 -4.18 7.23
CA ARG A 234 18.28 -3.38 7.23
C ARG A 234 19.52 -4.24 6.99
N GLU A 235 19.62 -5.40 7.65
CA GLU A 235 20.74 -6.33 7.47
C GLU A 235 20.84 -6.84 6.03
N ARG A 236 19.69 -7.12 5.41
CA ARG A 236 19.61 -7.62 4.03
C ARG A 236 19.67 -6.53 2.96
N ASN A 237 19.74 -5.26 3.36
CA ASN A 237 19.67 -4.11 2.46
C ASN A 237 18.42 -4.11 1.56
N VAL A 238 17.27 -4.43 2.16
CA VAL A 238 15.99 -4.55 1.46
C VAL A 238 15.06 -3.40 1.87
N PRO A 239 14.45 -2.67 0.92
CA PRO A 239 13.46 -1.66 1.20
C PRO A 239 12.12 -2.30 1.58
N ILE A 240 11.44 -1.69 2.54
CA ILE A 240 10.10 -2.04 2.99
C ILE A 240 9.22 -0.80 3.07
N CYS A 241 7.92 -0.95 2.80
CA CYS A 241 6.96 0.12 2.99
C CYS A 241 5.58 -0.42 3.37
N GLY A 242 4.75 0.46 3.89
CA GLY A 242 3.43 0.12 4.40
C GLY A 242 2.92 1.23 5.31
N LYS A 243 1.69 1.12 5.81
CA LYS A 243 0.75 0.04 5.54
C LYS A 243 -0.67 0.56 5.28
N ASP A 244 -1.48 -0.31 4.70
CA ASP A 244 -2.85 -0.08 4.23
C ASP A 244 -2.96 0.95 3.09
N PHE A 245 -3.38 0.51 1.89
CA PHE A 245 -3.48 1.42 0.73
C PHE A 245 -4.38 2.61 1.00
N LYS A 246 -3.90 3.83 0.73
CA LYS A 246 -4.69 5.05 0.92
C LYS A 246 -5.61 5.32 -0.26
N THR A 247 -6.78 4.71 -0.19
CA THR A 247 -7.89 4.88 -1.14
C THR A 247 -9.11 5.51 -0.48
N GLY A 248 -10.10 5.85 -1.30
CA GLY A 248 -11.47 6.16 -0.88
C GLY A 248 -11.54 7.26 0.18
N GLN A 249 -12.19 6.94 1.31
CA GLN A 249 -12.50 7.90 2.37
C GLN A 249 -11.27 8.42 3.11
N THR A 250 -10.26 7.57 3.38
CA THR A 250 -9.07 8.03 4.09
C THR A 250 -8.23 8.97 3.22
N PHE A 251 -8.19 8.73 1.90
CA PHE A 251 -7.61 9.69 0.97
C PHE A 251 -8.30 11.06 1.09
N MET A 252 -9.64 11.10 1.04
CA MET A 252 -10.41 12.35 1.21
C MET A 252 -10.11 13.04 2.55
N LYS A 253 -9.99 12.28 3.64
CA LYS A 253 -9.64 12.81 4.96
C LYS A 253 -8.27 13.49 4.97
N THR A 254 -7.25 12.83 4.40
CA THR A 254 -5.90 13.39 4.28
C THR A 254 -5.78 14.51 3.24
N LEU A 255 -6.78 14.69 2.39
CA LEU A 255 -6.86 15.81 1.44
C LEU A 255 -7.53 17.04 2.08
N ILE A 256 -8.62 16.83 2.82
CA ILE A 256 -9.46 17.91 3.36
C ILE A 256 -8.90 18.45 4.68
N ALA A 257 -8.48 17.57 5.61
CA ALA A 257 -8.03 18.00 6.93
C ALA A 257 -6.83 18.97 6.87
N PRO A 258 -5.79 18.75 6.03
CA PRO A 258 -4.70 19.71 5.91
C PRO A 258 -5.15 21.05 5.34
N GLY A 259 -6.09 21.06 4.37
CA GLY A 259 -6.63 22.29 3.80
C GLY A 259 -7.40 23.13 4.84
N LEU A 260 -8.21 22.50 5.68
CA LEU A 260 -8.91 23.16 6.78
C LEU A 260 -7.92 23.73 7.80
N LYS A 261 -6.91 22.94 8.19
CA LYS A 261 -5.84 23.38 9.09
C LYS A 261 -5.02 24.52 8.50
N ALA A 262 -4.68 24.49 7.22
CA ALA A 262 -3.92 25.53 6.55
C ALA A 262 -4.61 26.91 6.61
N ARG A 263 -5.92 26.93 6.81
CA ARG A 263 -6.72 28.15 7.00
C ARG A 263 -7.12 28.39 8.47
N MET A 264 -6.62 27.58 9.39
CA MET A 264 -6.92 27.62 10.83
C MET A 264 -8.43 27.56 11.13
N LEU A 265 -9.16 26.77 10.34
CA LEU A 265 -10.55 26.46 10.63
C LEU A 265 -10.62 25.41 11.73
N GLY A 266 -11.47 25.65 12.73
CA GLY A 266 -11.72 24.71 13.81
C GLY A 266 -12.66 23.59 13.36
N ILE A 267 -12.56 22.44 14.02
CA ILE A 267 -13.39 21.27 13.72
C ILE A 267 -13.95 20.73 15.04
N SER A 268 -15.26 20.76 15.18
CA SER A 268 -15.97 20.25 16.36
C SER A 268 -16.28 18.76 16.23
N GLY A 269 -16.55 18.29 15.00
CA GLY A 269 -16.94 16.91 14.75
C GLY A 269 -16.52 16.41 13.37
N TRP A 270 -16.08 15.15 13.29
CA TRP A 270 -15.90 14.44 12.04
C TRP A 270 -16.52 13.04 12.17
N PHE A 271 -17.66 12.85 11.51
CA PHE A 271 -18.35 11.56 11.46
C PHE A 271 -18.15 10.92 10.10
N SER A 272 -17.54 9.74 10.06
CA SER A 272 -17.27 8.97 8.86
C SER A 272 -18.06 7.66 8.91
N THR A 273 -18.88 7.36 7.91
CA THR A 273 -19.50 6.03 7.75
C THR A 273 -19.27 5.50 6.34
N ASN A 274 -19.25 4.17 6.18
CA ASN A 274 -19.04 3.53 4.88
C ASN A 274 -19.87 2.26 4.76
N ILE A 275 -20.23 1.91 3.52
CA ILE A 275 -20.76 0.61 3.15
C ILE A 275 -19.94 -0.01 2.01
N LEU A 276 -19.73 -1.33 2.06
CA LEU A 276 -19.09 -2.13 1.01
C LEU A 276 -19.58 -3.59 1.09
N GLY A 277 -19.53 -4.31 -0.03
CA GLY A 277 -20.10 -5.66 -0.15
C GLY A 277 -19.17 -6.70 -0.75
N ASN A 278 -17.90 -6.38 -0.97
CA ASN A 278 -16.89 -7.33 -1.46
C ASN A 278 -16.29 -8.15 -0.29
N ARG A 279 -15.35 -9.06 -0.60
CA ARG A 279 -14.68 -9.92 0.39
C ARG A 279 -13.94 -9.15 1.48
N ASP A 280 -13.47 -7.93 1.20
CA ASP A 280 -12.89 -7.06 2.24
C ASP A 280 -13.95 -6.67 3.28
N GLY A 281 -15.16 -6.31 2.81
CA GLY A 281 -16.31 -6.05 3.69
C GLY A 281 -16.70 -7.23 4.57
N GLU A 282 -16.72 -8.44 4.02
CA GLU A 282 -17.05 -9.68 4.75
C GLU A 282 -16.03 -9.99 5.85
N VAL A 283 -14.73 -9.83 5.57
CA VAL A 283 -13.67 -10.00 6.57
C VAL A 283 -13.78 -8.94 7.67
N LEU A 284 -14.13 -7.70 7.32
CA LEU A 284 -14.29 -6.60 8.27
C LEU A 284 -15.55 -6.68 9.15
N GLU A 285 -16.45 -7.64 8.94
CA GLU A 285 -17.53 -7.94 9.92
C GLU A 285 -17.00 -8.62 11.18
N ASP A 286 -15.79 -9.19 11.16
CA ASP A 286 -15.12 -9.65 12.37
C ASP A 286 -14.61 -8.45 13.20
N PRO A 287 -15.01 -8.31 14.47
CA PRO A 287 -14.59 -7.16 15.30
C PRO A 287 -13.07 -7.02 15.47
N GLY A 288 -12.33 -8.15 15.45
CA GLY A 288 -10.87 -8.14 15.57
C GLY A 288 -10.21 -7.57 14.33
N SER A 289 -10.68 -7.95 13.15
CA SER A 289 -10.23 -7.44 11.85
C SER A 289 -10.66 -5.97 11.66
N PHE A 290 -11.87 -5.61 12.09
CA PHE A 290 -12.36 -4.23 12.08
C PHE A 290 -11.48 -3.29 12.92
N LYS A 291 -11.07 -3.72 14.12
CA LYS A 291 -10.22 -2.92 15.01
C LYS A 291 -8.90 -2.49 14.35
N THR A 292 -8.27 -3.36 13.56
CA THR A 292 -7.05 -3.02 12.80
C THR A 292 -7.31 -1.86 11.82
N LYS A 293 -8.47 -1.85 11.17
CA LYS A 293 -8.88 -0.78 10.25
C LYS A 293 -9.30 0.49 10.98
N GLU A 294 -9.92 0.37 12.15
CA GLU A 294 -10.35 1.50 12.96
C GLU A 294 -9.16 2.30 13.49
N GLU A 295 -8.14 1.64 14.06
CA GLU A 295 -6.94 2.32 14.60
C GLU A 295 -6.22 3.15 13.53
N THR A 296 -6.06 2.61 12.32
CA THR A 296 -5.40 3.33 11.19
C THR A 296 -6.21 4.51 10.66
N LYS A 297 -7.55 4.47 10.78
CA LYS A 297 -8.41 5.59 10.35
C LYS A 297 -8.51 6.70 11.39
N LEU A 298 -8.50 6.36 12.68
CA LEU A 298 -8.65 7.32 13.77
C LEU A 298 -7.41 8.20 13.97
N SER A 299 -6.20 7.63 13.81
CA SER A 299 -4.94 8.32 14.10
C SER A 299 -4.60 9.48 13.15
N SER A 300 -5.07 9.42 11.90
CA SER A 300 -4.70 10.40 10.87
C SER A 300 -5.08 11.85 11.20
N LEU A 301 -6.26 12.09 11.80
CA LEU A 301 -6.70 13.45 12.15
C LEU A 301 -5.90 14.05 13.28
N ASP A 302 -5.57 13.27 14.31
CA ASP A 302 -4.81 13.77 15.47
C ASP A 302 -3.44 14.31 15.03
N GLN A 303 -2.78 13.58 14.13
CA GLN A 303 -1.46 13.95 13.62
C GLN A 303 -1.51 15.15 12.67
N ILE A 304 -2.52 15.21 11.79
CA ILE A 304 -2.71 16.36 10.91
C ILE A 304 -3.06 17.60 11.74
N LEU A 305 -4.09 17.54 12.58
CA LEU A 305 -4.68 18.70 13.26
C LEU A 305 -3.87 19.15 14.48
N GLN A 306 -3.12 18.26 15.12
CA GLN A 306 -2.23 18.57 16.24
C GLN A 306 -2.97 19.28 17.41
N PRO A 307 -3.98 18.65 18.03
CA PRO A 307 -4.84 19.29 19.04
C PRO A 307 -4.08 19.80 20.27
N LYS A 308 -2.91 19.23 20.58
CA LYS A 308 -2.03 19.75 21.65
C LYS A 308 -1.41 21.11 21.30
N LEU A 309 -1.12 21.36 20.02
CA LEU A 309 -0.56 22.63 19.54
C LEU A 309 -1.65 23.66 19.26
N TYR A 310 -2.84 23.21 18.84
CA TYR A 310 -3.99 24.07 18.52
C TYR A 310 -5.22 23.72 19.36
N PRO A 311 -5.15 23.84 20.70
CA PRO A 311 -6.22 23.39 21.57
C PRO A 311 -7.53 24.15 21.37
N GLN A 312 -7.48 25.42 20.93
CA GLN A 312 -8.68 26.22 20.65
C GLN A 312 -9.48 25.71 19.45
N LEU A 313 -8.84 24.95 18.55
CA LEU A 313 -9.45 24.50 17.30
C LEU A 313 -9.86 23.04 17.34
N TYR A 314 -9.10 22.18 18.04
CA TYR A 314 -9.21 20.72 17.88
C TYR A 314 -9.18 19.91 19.18
N LYS A 315 -8.97 20.51 20.37
CA LYS A 315 -8.89 19.75 21.64
C LYS A 315 -10.14 18.89 21.88
N ASP A 316 -11.30 19.46 21.57
CA ASP A 316 -12.61 18.85 21.83
C ASP A 316 -13.22 18.24 20.56
N LEU A 317 -12.40 17.96 19.53
CA LEU A 317 -12.84 17.30 18.30
C LEU A 317 -13.41 15.91 18.59
N TYR A 318 -14.67 15.70 18.23
CA TYR A 318 -15.27 14.37 18.25
C TYR A 318 -15.08 13.65 16.90
N HIS A 319 -14.40 12.51 16.89
CA HIS A 319 -14.16 11.71 15.67
C HIS A 319 -14.77 10.32 15.80
N ALA A 320 -15.63 9.94 14.86
CA ALA A 320 -16.26 8.62 14.82
C ALA A 320 -16.16 8.00 13.43
N VAL A 321 -15.83 6.71 13.38
CA VAL A 321 -15.75 5.92 12.14
C VAL A 321 -16.65 4.70 12.25
N ARG A 322 -17.44 4.44 11.21
CA ARG A 322 -18.27 3.23 11.05
C ARG A 322 -18.03 2.61 9.68
N ILE A 323 -18.04 1.28 9.62
CA ILE A 323 -18.01 0.50 8.39
C ILE A 323 -19.08 -0.57 8.55
N ASN A 324 -19.95 -0.70 7.55
CA ASN A 324 -21.02 -1.70 7.58
C ASN A 324 -20.91 -2.56 6.32
N TYR A 325 -20.98 -3.87 6.50
CA TYR A 325 -21.07 -4.79 5.37
C TYR A 325 -22.47 -4.71 4.75
N TYR A 326 -22.52 -4.47 3.45
CA TYR A 326 -23.76 -4.39 2.69
C TYR A 326 -23.57 -5.12 1.35
N PRO A 327 -23.87 -6.43 1.30
CA PRO A 327 -23.55 -7.30 0.17
C PRO A 327 -23.94 -6.75 -1.22
N PRO A 328 -25.12 -6.09 -1.41
CA PRO A 328 -25.52 -5.61 -2.74
C PRO A 328 -24.56 -4.62 -3.39
N ARG A 329 -23.69 -3.93 -2.63
CA ARG A 329 -22.74 -2.95 -3.19
C ARG A 329 -21.53 -3.59 -3.87
N GLY A 330 -21.19 -4.84 -3.59
CA GLY A 330 -19.97 -5.46 -4.11
C GLY A 330 -18.73 -4.57 -3.86
N ASP A 331 -17.91 -4.35 -4.89
CA ASP A 331 -16.73 -3.45 -4.83
C ASP A 331 -17.08 -1.94 -4.88
N SER A 332 -18.34 -1.59 -5.13
CA SER A 332 -18.80 -0.19 -5.20
C SER A 332 -19.00 0.37 -3.79
N LYS A 333 -17.90 0.67 -3.12
CA LYS A 333 -17.88 1.28 -1.79
C LYS A 333 -18.47 2.70 -1.83
N GLU A 334 -19.22 3.03 -0.79
CA GLU A 334 -19.74 4.37 -0.56
C GLU A 334 -19.28 4.86 0.81
N GLY A 335 -18.83 6.11 0.89
CA GLY A 335 -18.35 6.73 2.12
C GLY A 335 -18.97 8.11 2.31
N TRP A 336 -19.54 8.34 3.49
CA TRP A 336 -20.11 9.62 3.89
C TRP A 336 -19.31 10.21 5.03
N ASP A 337 -18.98 11.49 4.89
CA ASP A 337 -18.35 12.29 5.93
C ASP A 337 -19.21 13.51 6.23
N ASN A 338 -19.54 13.67 7.51
CA ASN A 338 -20.05 14.92 8.06
C ASN A 338 -18.93 15.60 8.86
N ILE A 339 -18.58 16.81 8.48
CA ILE A 339 -17.51 17.58 9.13
C ILE A 339 -18.12 18.90 9.64
N ASP A 340 -18.24 19.01 10.96
CA ASP A 340 -18.73 20.20 11.63
C ASP A 340 -17.55 21.11 11.91
N ILE A 341 -17.50 22.24 11.19
CA ILE A 341 -16.38 23.20 11.25
C ILE A 341 -16.84 24.51 11.86
N PHE A 342 -15.90 25.33 12.32
CA PHE A 342 -16.17 26.71 12.73
C PHE A 342 -15.08 27.66 12.27
N GLY A 343 -15.46 28.91 12.02
CA GLY A 343 -14.57 29.92 11.46
C GLY A 343 -14.55 31.20 12.29
N TRP A 344 -14.44 32.33 11.59
CA TRP A 344 -14.42 33.68 12.19
C TRP A 344 -15.57 33.87 13.19
N LEU A 345 -15.26 34.47 14.34
CA LEU A 345 -16.20 34.69 15.46
C LEU A 345 -16.85 33.41 16.02
N GLY A 346 -16.28 32.23 15.74
CA GLY A 346 -16.81 30.94 16.21
C GLY A 346 -18.07 30.48 15.48
N TYR A 347 -18.41 31.07 14.33
CA TYR A 347 -19.63 30.70 13.61
C TYR A 347 -19.53 29.28 13.05
N PRO A 348 -20.51 28.40 13.33
CA PRO A 348 -20.51 27.02 12.88
C PRO A 348 -20.91 26.94 11.39
N MET A 349 -20.32 25.98 10.70
CA MET A 349 -20.62 25.60 9.32
C MET A 349 -20.46 24.08 9.19
N GLN A 350 -20.78 23.54 8.01
CA GLN A 350 -20.71 22.10 7.78
C GLN A 350 -20.21 21.78 6.38
N ILE A 351 -19.39 20.73 6.28
CA ILE A 351 -19.02 20.10 5.02
C ILE A 351 -19.61 18.70 5.00
N LYS A 352 -20.28 18.36 3.90
CA LYS A 352 -20.75 17.01 3.62
C LYS A 352 -19.97 16.46 2.43
N ILE A 353 -19.47 15.25 2.56
CA ILE A 353 -18.83 14.52 1.47
C ILE A 353 -19.58 13.21 1.30
N ASP A 354 -20.01 12.95 0.08
CA ASP A 354 -20.50 11.65 -0.33
C ASP A 354 -19.59 11.14 -1.46
N PHE A 355 -18.90 10.04 -1.21
CA PHE A 355 -17.93 9.48 -2.14
C PHE A 355 -18.27 8.04 -2.50
N LEU A 356 -18.90 7.88 -3.67
CA LEU A 356 -19.12 6.61 -4.34
C LEU A 356 -17.86 6.27 -5.15
N CYS A 357 -17.21 5.17 -4.79
CA CYS A 357 -15.95 4.75 -5.39
C CYS A 357 -15.90 3.23 -5.57
N ARG A 358 -14.93 2.78 -6.37
CA ARG A 358 -14.59 1.35 -6.50
C ARG A 358 -13.22 1.15 -5.87
N ASP A 359 -13.16 0.41 -4.78
CA ASP A 359 -11.93 0.29 -4.00
C ASP A 359 -10.80 -0.35 -4.81
N SER A 360 -11.11 -1.40 -5.58
CA SER A 360 -10.13 -2.10 -6.39
C SER A 360 -9.62 -1.25 -7.56
N ILE A 361 -10.48 -0.39 -8.13
CA ILE A 361 -10.08 0.57 -9.18
C ILE A 361 -9.14 1.65 -8.62
N LEU A 362 -9.39 2.12 -7.39
CA LEU A 362 -8.51 3.08 -6.73
C LEU A 362 -7.20 2.45 -6.25
N ALA A 363 -7.21 1.18 -5.84
CA ALA A 363 -6.04 0.49 -5.29
C ALA A 363 -5.08 -0.02 -6.38
N ALA A 364 -5.60 -0.51 -7.51
CA ALA A 364 -4.78 -1.05 -8.60
C ALA A 364 -3.63 -0.13 -9.08
N PRO A 365 -3.82 1.18 -9.33
CA PRO A 365 -2.73 2.06 -9.72
C PRO A 365 -1.71 2.32 -8.59
N LEU A 366 -2.14 2.26 -7.32
CA LEU A 366 -1.25 2.36 -6.17
C LEU A 366 -0.32 1.13 -6.11
N VAL A 367 -0.85 -0.06 -6.37
CA VAL A 367 -0.07 -1.31 -6.47
C VAL A 367 0.98 -1.18 -7.57
N LEU A 368 0.61 -0.69 -8.75
CA LEU A 368 1.55 -0.46 -9.85
C LEU A 368 2.69 0.48 -9.45
N ASP A 369 2.35 1.64 -8.90
CA ASP A 369 3.35 2.64 -8.50
C ASP A 369 4.30 2.11 -7.43
N LEU A 370 3.77 1.41 -6.42
CA LEU A 370 4.56 0.82 -5.35
C LEU A 370 5.49 -0.27 -5.86
N VAL A 371 5.03 -1.14 -6.78
CA VAL A 371 5.89 -2.17 -7.39
C VAL A 371 7.08 -1.52 -8.11
N LEU A 372 6.83 -0.50 -8.93
CA LEU A 372 7.87 0.19 -9.70
C LEU A 372 8.83 0.97 -8.79
N PHE A 373 8.31 1.64 -7.77
CA PHE A 373 9.13 2.42 -6.85
C PHE A 373 9.90 1.59 -5.83
N MET A 374 9.38 0.44 -5.40
CA MET A 374 10.12 -0.48 -4.53
C MET A 374 11.28 -1.15 -5.26
N ASP A 375 11.08 -1.49 -6.53
CA ASP A 375 12.18 -1.90 -7.43
C ASP A 375 13.22 -0.79 -7.60
N LEU A 376 12.79 0.45 -7.87
CA LEU A 376 13.69 1.61 -7.96
C LEU A 376 14.48 1.82 -6.66
N ALA A 377 13.81 1.75 -5.50
CA ALA A 377 14.45 1.90 -4.19
C ALA A 377 15.56 0.87 -3.98
N GLN A 378 15.30 -0.40 -4.32
CA GLN A 378 16.29 -1.47 -4.23
C GLN A 378 17.50 -1.20 -5.14
N ARG A 379 17.25 -0.77 -6.38
CA ARG A 379 18.31 -0.43 -7.35
C ARG A 379 19.11 0.83 -6.99
N CYS A 380 18.53 1.72 -6.19
CA CYS A 380 19.21 2.87 -5.59
C CYS A 380 20.03 2.49 -4.34
N GLY A 381 20.04 1.22 -3.92
CA GLY A 381 20.70 0.77 -2.69
C GLY A 381 19.99 1.23 -1.41
N MET A 382 18.73 1.66 -1.50
CA MET A 382 17.94 2.02 -0.33
C MET A 382 17.53 0.77 0.45
N ARG A 383 17.39 0.90 1.76
CA ARG A 383 17.06 -0.21 2.67
C ARG A 383 16.17 0.23 3.83
N GLY A 384 15.47 -0.72 4.43
CA GLY A 384 14.53 -0.45 5.52
C GLY A 384 13.34 0.40 5.06
N ILE A 385 12.76 1.16 5.99
CA ILE A 385 11.53 1.91 5.77
C ILE A 385 11.68 2.97 4.68
N GLN A 386 10.86 2.88 3.63
CA GLN A 386 10.78 3.86 2.53
C GLN A 386 9.72 4.93 2.82
N GLU A 387 10.03 5.84 3.76
CA GLU A 387 9.09 6.87 4.24
C GLU A 387 8.69 7.91 3.16
N TRP A 388 9.39 7.96 2.03
CA TRP A 388 9.01 8.80 0.88
C TRP A 388 7.81 8.23 0.10
N LEU A 389 7.43 6.96 0.36
CA LEU A 389 6.25 6.30 -0.21
C LEU A 389 4.99 6.45 0.66
N SER A 390 5.05 7.20 1.76
CA SER A 390 3.92 7.46 2.66
C SER A 390 2.68 8.05 1.95
N PHE A 391 2.89 8.69 0.79
CA PHE A 391 1.83 9.15 -0.10
C PHE A 391 0.78 8.06 -0.40
N TYR A 392 1.19 6.79 -0.45
CA TYR A 392 0.35 5.66 -0.83
C TYR A 392 -0.35 4.94 0.34
N PHE A 393 -0.06 5.31 1.59
CA PHE A 393 -0.48 4.55 2.77
C PHE A 393 -1.36 5.34 3.74
N LYS A 394 -2.34 4.66 4.33
CA LYS A 394 -3.21 5.21 5.38
C LYS A 394 -2.45 5.33 6.69
N ALA A 395 -1.61 4.35 7.01
CA ALA A 395 -0.78 4.31 8.21
C ALA A 395 0.69 4.13 7.81
N PRO A 396 1.36 5.19 7.33
CA PRO A 396 2.73 5.09 6.86
C PRO A 396 3.69 4.70 7.98
N MET A 397 4.59 3.76 7.69
CA MET A 397 5.63 3.31 8.61
C MET A 397 6.67 4.40 8.81
N THR A 398 7.16 4.55 10.05
CA THR A 398 8.24 5.46 10.42
C THR A 398 9.27 4.77 11.29
N ALA A 399 10.44 5.40 11.44
CA ALA A 399 11.43 4.93 12.39
C ALA A 399 10.91 5.08 13.85
N PRO A 400 11.35 4.22 14.78
CA PRO A 400 10.98 4.34 16.19
C PRO A 400 11.20 5.76 16.73
N GLY A 401 10.17 6.33 17.37
CA GLY A 401 10.20 7.69 17.93
C GLY A 401 9.78 8.81 16.97
N LEU A 402 9.58 8.53 15.67
CA LEU A 402 9.06 9.50 14.70
C LEU A 402 7.55 9.34 14.53
N TYR A 403 6.83 10.46 14.48
CA TYR A 403 5.42 10.46 14.10
C TYR A 403 5.26 10.32 12.57
N PRO A 404 4.20 9.65 12.08
CA PRO A 404 3.88 9.62 10.67
C PRO A 404 3.40 10.97 10.13
N GLU A 405 3.89 11.37 8.96
CA GLU A 405 3.30 12.48 8.22
C GLU A 405 2.07 11.98 7.46
N HIS A 406 0.91 12.62 7.62
CA HIS A 406 -0.34 12.28 6.91
C HIS A 406 -0.85 13.40 6.00
N ASP A 407 -0.25 14.59 6.02
CA ASP A 407 -0.55 15.66 5.08
C ASP A 407 -0.15 15.22 3.66
N ILE A 408 -1.16 15.05 2.79
CA ILE A 408 -0.96 14.55 1.43
C ILE A 408 -0.06 15.47 0.60
N PHE A 409 -0.06 16.78 0.85
CA PHE A 409 0.76 17.74 0.11
C PHE A 409 2.23 17.63 0.52
N ILE A 410 2.50 17.47 1.81
CA ILE A 410 3.86 17.24 2.32
C ILE A 410 4.38 15.89 1.79
N GLN A 411 3.55 14.84 1.84
CA GLN A 411 3.91 13.51 1.32
C GLN A 411 4.24 13.55 -0.18
N LEU A 412 3.42 14.22 -1.00
CA LEU A 412 3.66 14.35 -2.44
C LEU A 412 4.92 15.16 -2.73
N MET A 413 5.15 16.25 -1.99
CA MET A 413 6.37 17.04 -2.10
C MET A 413 7.60 16.20 -1.73
N LYS A 414 7.53 15.44 -0.63
CA LYS A 414 8.59 14.51 -0.21
C LYS A 414 8.89 13.49 -1.29
N LEU A 415 7.87 12.81 -1.84
CA LEU A 415 8.02 11.85 -2.93
C LEU A 415 8.75 12.48 -4.12
N LYS A 416 8.26 13.61 -4.65
CA LYS A 416 8.87 14.26 -5.82
C LYS A 416 10.29 14.77 -5.52
N ASN A 417 10.54 15.31 -4.34
CA ASN A 417 11.88 15.76 -3.96
C ASN A 417 12.86 14.60 -3.77
N THR A 418 12.40 13.43 -3.30
CA THR A 418 13.22 12.21 -3.27
C THR A 418 13.63 11.79 -4.68
N LEU A 419 12.72 11.83 -5.66
CA LEU A 419 13.06 11.52 -7.05
C LEU A 419 14.07 12.52 -7.64
N ARG A 420 13.93 13.82 -7.34
CA ARG A 420 14.91 14.85 -7.76
C ARG A 420 16.28 14.58 -7.19
N TRP A 421 16.34 14.33 -5.88
CA TRP A 421 17.58 13.98 -5.17
C TRP A 421 18.26 12.74 -5.77
N MET A 422 17.50 11.68 -6.07
CA MET A 422 18.04 10.47 -6.73
C MET A 422 18.72 10.76 -8.08
N ARG A 423 18.23 11.76 -8.81
CA ARG A 423 18.74 12.16 -10.13
C ARG A 423 19.72 13.33 -10.08
N GLY A 424 20.10 13.81 -8.89
CA GLY A 424 21.01 14.94 -8.73
C GLY A 424 20.42 16.29 -9.15
N GLU A 425 19.09 16.41 -9.20
CA GLU A 425 18.38 17.67 -9.47
C GLU A 425 18.12 18.44 -8.17
N ASP A 426 18.01 19.76 -8.28
CA ASP A 426 17.71 20.63 -7.14
C ASP A 426 16.32 20.33 -6.55
N LEU A 427 16.25 20.42 -5.23
CA LEU A 427 14.98 20.27 -4.52
C LEU A 427 14.10 21.49 -4.75
N ILE A 428 12.79 21.25 -4.86
CA ILE A 428 11.83 22.32 -5.02
C ILE A 428 11.31 22.76 -3.66
N THR A 429 11.57 24.03 -3.31
CA THR A 429 11.18 24.69 -2.04
C THR A 429 10.00 25.65 -2.18
N HIS A 430 9.64 26.03 -3.42
CA HIS A 430 8.57 26.97 -3.74
C HIS A 430 8.77 28.43 -3.24
N LEU A 431 9.97 28.84 -2.83
CA LEU A 431 10.25 30.20 -2.34
C LEU A 431 9.86 31.32 -3.31
N GLY A 432 10.14 31.15 -4.61
CA GLY A 432 9.73 32.09 -5.64
C GLY A 432 10.53 33.39 -5.74
N LEU A 433 11.45 33.67 -4.81
CA LEU A 433 12.32 34.85 -4.86
C LEU A 433 13.19 34.87 -6.14
N GLU A 434 13.58 33.68 -6.61
CA GLU A 434 14.41 33.48 -7.80
C GLU A 434 13.80 33.97 -9.14
N TYR A 435 12.54 34.44 -9.13
CA TYR A 435 11.84 34.98 -10.31
C TYR A 435 11.77 36.52 -10.35
N TYR A 436 12.08 37.19 -9.24
CA TYR A 436 11.81 38.62 -9.08
C TYR A 436 13.09 39.47 -8.96
N ASP A 437 14.25 38.83 -9.10
CA ASP A 437 15.58 39.47 -9.11
C ASP A 437 16.21 39.45 -10.52
#